data_AF-A0A1E7F692-F1
#
_entry.id   AF-A0A1E7F692-F1
#
_cell.length_a   1.000
_cell.length_b   1.000
_cell.length_c   1.000
_cell.angle_alpha   90.00
_cell.angle_beta   90.00
_cell.angle_gamma   90.00
#
_symmetry.space_group_name_H-M   'P 1'
#
loop_
_entity.id
_entity.type
_entity.pdbx_description
1 polymer ?
#
loop_
_entity_poly.entity_id
_entity_poly.type
_entity_poly.pdbx_seq_one_letter_code
_entity_poly.pdbx_strand_id
1 'polypeptide(L)'
;MANLALHVGLDDRLNAAYDNGLTFLVPANRRFNRAEIYIPKMLQPDMFNYTRNFILCHMITDIYHEAQVFAMNEQSGEDQFLVKSELGTHMWITSTENVVRFQSQELLLPDQPTNNGIFHGLEYPLFPPYITDFAFFTPKSTNIDTSDCFRIFSQCRLTSEDIAELFDTKLTVFCPTREAFTLFNYEDFNRLLSPDWYRHACEFLFNHITEGALTRAELASQAPRRIKMLNGAVYNLRKSGDDRPRIQNGNQ
;
A
#
# COMPACT_ATOMS: atom_id res chain seq x y z
N MET A 1 2.19 8.97 -20.03
CA MET A 1 2.99 7.90 -19.39
C MET A 1 4.45 7.92 -19.81
N ALA A 2 4.79 7.68 -21.10
CA ALA A 2 6.20 7.62 -21.54
C ALA A 2 7.04 8.85 -21.11
N ASN A 3 6.57 10.07 -21.34
CA ASN A 3 7.30 11.28 -20.93
C ASN A 3 7.53 11.38 -19.41
N LEU A 4 6.58 10.89 -18.60
CA LEU A 4 6.74 10.87 -17.14
C LEU A 4 7.77 9.82 -16.73
N ALA A 5 7.80 8.66 -17.39
CA ALA A 5 8.80 7.63 -17.15
C ALA A 5 10.22 8.11 -17.50
N LEU A 6 10.38 8.83 -18.62
CA LEU A 6 11.65 9.49 -18.97
C LEU A 6 12.05 10.53 -17.92
N HIS A 7 11.09 11.35 -17.47
CA HIS A 7 11.34 12.38 -16.46
C HIS A 7 11.88 11.81 -15.14
N VAL A 8 11.44 10.61 -14.76
CA VAL A 8 11.86 9.96 -13.50
C VAL A 8 12.95 8.90 -13.67
N GLY A 9 13.64 8.88 -14.83
CA GLY A 9 14.77 8.00 -15.08
C GLY A 9 14.41 6.50 -15.12
N LEU A 10 13.23 6.17 -15.64
CA LEU A 10 12.79 4.79 -15.87
C LEU A 10 13.01 4.35 -17.33
N ASP A 11 13.75 5.12 -18.12
CA ASP A 11 14.07 4.83 -19.53
C ASP A 11 14.90 3.56 -19.68
N ASP A 12 15.96 3.40 -18.88
CA ASP A 12 16.76 2.17 -18.87
C ASP A 12 15.91 0.97 -18.45
N ARG A 13 15.04 1.13 -17.45
CA ARG A 13 14.15 0.04 -17.00
C ARG A 13 13.14 -0.34 -18.09
N LEU A 14 12.54 0.65 -18.74
CA LEU A 14 11.65 0.44 -19.87
C LEU A 14 12.39 -0.26 -21.00
N ASN A 15 13.64 0.13 -21.31
CA ASN A 15 14.46 -0.46 -22.36
C ASN A 15 14.94 -1.88 -22.01
N ALA A 16 15.30 -2.15 -20.76
CA ALA A 16 15.84 -3.42 -20.27
C ALA A 16 14.81 -4.56 -20.18
N ALA A 17 13.53 -4.29 -20.51
CA ALA A 17 12.48 -5.30 -20.50
C ALA A 17 12.68 -6.47 -21.50
N TYR A 18 13.78 -6.52 -22.26
CA TYR A 18 14.07 -7.63 -23.19
C TYR A 18 14.21 -8.99 -22.51
N ASP A 19 14.67 -9.06 -21.26
CA ASP A 19 15.02 -10.34 -20.62
C ASP A 19 13.82 -11.07 -20.00
N ASN A 20 12.84 -10.33 -19.47
CA ASN A 20 11.67 -10.89 -18.77
C ASN A 20 10.33 -10.44 -19.36
N GLY A 21 10.34 -9.50 -20.31
CA GLY A 21 9.14 -8.83 -20.80
C GLY A 21 8.49 -7.91 -19.75
N LEU A 22 7.70 -6.95 -20.23
CA LEU A 22 7.02 -5.95 -19.40
C LEU A 22 5.58 -5.79 -19.85
N THR A 23 4.65 -5.80 -18.90
CA THR A 23 3.29 -5.33 -19.10
C THR A 23 3.17 -3.92 -18.54
N PHE A 24 2.91 -2.95 -19.42
CA PHE A 24 2.74 -1.56 -19.03
C PHE A 24 1.27 -1.13 -19.13
N LEU A 25 0.67 -0.74 -18.01
CA LEU A 25 -0.70 -0.28 -17.96
C LEU A 25 -0.74 1.23 -18.22
N VAL A 26 -1.37 1.65 -19.31
CA VAL A 26 -1.30 3.03 -19.78
C VAL A 26 -2.68 3.70 -19.67
N PRO A 27 -2.87 4.63 -18.73
CA PRO A 27 -4.13 5.36 -18.62
C PRO A 27 -4.39 6.22 -19.86
N ALA A 28 -5.65 6.35 -20.26
CA ALA A 28 -6.03 7.15 -21.41
C ALA A 28 -5.59 8.62 -21.27
N ASN A 29 -5.06 9.22 -22.34
CA ASN A 29 -4.57 10.61 -22.35
C ASN A 29 -5.60 11.62 -21.82
N ARG A 30 -6.90 11.36 -22.02
CA ARG A 30 -7.99 12.21 -21.51
C ARG A 30 -7.97 12.41 -19.99
N ARG A 31 -7.40 11.47 -19.22
CA ARG A 31 -7.29 11.54 -17.75
C ARG A 31 -6.28 12.59 -17.30
N PHE A 32 -5.21 12.78 -18.07
CA PHE A 32 -4.22 13.83 -17.84
C PHE A 32 -4.72 15.22 -18.25
N ASN A 33 -5.70 15.29 -19.14
CA ASN A 33 -6.26 16.56 -19.64
C ASN A 33 -7.44 17.07 -18.81
N ARG A 34 -8.13 16.21 -18.05
CA ARG A 34 -9.31 16.57 -17.23
C ARG A 34 -8.99 16.95 -15.78
N ALA A 35 -7.73 17.26 -15.47
CA ALA A 35 -7.24 17.62 -14.13
C ALA A 35 -7.36 16.53 -13.04
N GLU A 36 -7.67 15.29 -13.41
CA GLU A 36 -7.52 14.14 -12.49
C GLU A 36 -6.04 13.85 -12.22
N ILE A 37 -5.19 14.11 -13.22
CA ILE A 37 -3.73 14.09 -13.08
C ILE A 37 -3.16 15.39 -13.64
N TYR A 38 -2.55 16.21 -12.78
CA TYR A 38 -1.96 17.48 -13.19
C TYR A 38 -0.48 17.31 -13.54
N ILE A 39 -0.20 17.11 -14.84
CA ILE A 39 1.16 16.86 -15.37
C ILE A 39 2.17 17.95 -14.94
N PRO A 40 1.90 19.27 -15.05
CA PRO A 40 2.87 20.28 -14.65
C PRO A 40 3.32 20.19 -13.19
N LYS A 41 2.47 19.66 -12.30
CA LYS A 41 2.84 19.37 -10.91
C LYS A 41 3.69 18.12 -10.80
N MET A 42 3.34 17.05 -11.52
CA MET A 42 4.14 15.81 -11.56
C MET A 42 5.57 16.02 -12.10
N LEU A 43 5.80 17.05 -12.90
CA LEU A 43 7.12 17.39 -13.43
C LEU A 43 7.96 18.25 -12.46
N GLN A 44 7.41 18.64 -11.30
CA GLN A 44 8.16 19.43 -10.32
C GLN A 44 9.15 18.56 -9.53
N PRO A 45 10.31 19.10 -9.11
CA PRO A 45 11.31 18.34 -8.37
C PRO A 45 10.81 17.69 -7.08
N ASP A 46 9.90 18.35 -6.36
CA ASP A 46 9.29 17.84 -5.12
C ASP A 46 8.33 16.67 -5.37
N MET A 47 7.85 16.51 -6.60
CA MET A 47 6.96 15.43 -7.02
C MET A 47 7.70 14.25 -7.66
N PHE A 48 9.03 14.31 -7.82
CA PHE A 48 9.82 13.29 -8.51
C PHE A 48 9.53 11.86 -8.01
N ASN A 49 9.59 11.65 -6.69
CA ASN A 49 9.35 10.32 -6.11
C ASN A 49 7.90 9.87 -6.30
N TYR A 50 6.93 10.77 -6.11
CA TYR A 50 5.53 10.44 -6.34
C TYR A 50 5.28 10.06 -7.80
N THR A 51 5.83 10.83 -8.74
CA THR A 51 5.72 10.55 -10.18
C THR A 51 6.39 9.25 -10.54
N ARG A 52 7.53 8.93 -9.94
CA ARG A 52 8.20 7.65 -10.12
C ARG A 52 7.32 6.50 -9.65
N ASN A 53 6.76 6.60 -8.45
CA ASN A 53 5.89 5.58 -7.86
C ASN A 53 4.60 5.41 -8.66
N PHE A 54 4.06 6.53 -9.19
CA PHE A 54 2.94 6.52 -10.09
C PHE A 54 3.23 5.73 -11.38
N ILE A 55 4.45 5.79 -11.93
CA ILE A 55 4.80 4.94 -13.09
C ILE A 55 4.98 3.48 -12.67
N LEU A 56 5.68 3.22 -11.56
CA LEU A 56 5.96 1.87 -11.09
C LEU A 56 4.71 1.08 -10.74
N CYS A 57 3.65 1.71 -10.22
CA CYS A 57 2.39 1.01 -9.94
C CYS A 57 1.62 0.59 -11.20
N HIS A 58 2.04 1.05 -12.38
CA HIS A 58 1.50 0.66 -13.69
C HIS A 58 2.39 -0.34 -14.43
N MET A 59 3.54 -0.72 -13.87
CA MET A 59 4.49 -1.63 -14.50
C MET A 59 4.42 -2.98 -13.80
N ILE A 60 4.34 -4.06 -14.58
CA ILE A 60 4.33 -5.43 -14.09
C ILE A 60 5.42 -6.17 -14.85
N THR A 61 6.27 -6.90 -14.11
CA THR A 61 7.24 -7.81 -14.73
C THR A 61 6.47 -8.96 -15.37
N ASP A 62 6.95 -9.47 -16.49
CA ASP A 62 6.28 -10.43 -17.36
C ASP A 62 5.24 -9.81 -18.31
N ILE A 63 4.94 -10.56 -19.35
CA ILE A 63 3.96 -10.22 -20.38
C ILE A 63 2.65 -10.91 -20.03
N TYR A 64 1.56 -10.15 -19.97
CA TYR A 64 0.20 -10.65 -19.74
C TYR A 64 -0.69 -10.28 -20.90
N HIS A 65 -0.59 -11.02 -22.00
CA HIS A 65 -1.53 -10.89 -23.11
C HIS A 65 -2.91 -11.44 -22.76
N GLU A 66 -3.99 -10.99 -23.41
CA GLU A 66 -5.33 -11.53 -23.11
C GLU A 66 -5.39 -13.04 -23.33
N ALA A 67 -4.85 -13.52 -24.45
CA ALA A 67 -4.78 -14.95 -24.76
C ALA A 67 -4.00 -15.75 -23.68
N GLN A 68 -2.95 -15.17 -23.13
CA GLN A 68 -2.16 -15.79 -22.08
C GLN A 68 -2.91 -15.82 -20.75
N VAL A 69 -3.62 -14.73 -20.40
CA VAL A 69 -4.48 -14.68 -19.21
C VAL A 69 -5.59 -15.73 -19.31
N PHE A 70 -6.26 -15.86 -20.46
CA PHE A 70 -7.27 -16.90 -20.66
C PHE A 70 -6.69 -18.31 -20.52
N ALA A 71 -5.52 -18.57 -21.11
CA ALA A 71 -4.85 -19.86 -20.99
C ALA A 71 -4.41 -20.17 -19.55
N MET A 72 -3.92 -19.18 -18.80
CA MET A 72 -3.58 -19.32 -17.37
C MET A 72 -4.80 -19.70 -16.55
N ASN A 73 -5.93 -19.04 -16.78
CA ASN A 73 -7.18 -19.32 -16.07
C ASN A 73 -7.76 -20.70 -16.40
N GLU A 74 -7.70 -21.12 -17.67
CA GLU A 74 -8.10 -22.47 -18.07
C GLU A 74 -7.24 -23.55 -17.40
N GLN A 75 -5.94 -23.31 -17.26
CA GLN A 75 -5.00 -24.23 -16.61
C GLN A 75 -5.18 -24.27 -15.09
N SER A 76 -5.41 -23.14 -14.45
CA SER A 76 -5.57 -23.05 -12.99
C SER A 76 -6.97 -23.47 -12.52
N GLY A 77 -7.98 -23.31 -13.36
CA GLY A 77 -9.39 -23.40 -12.97
C GLY A 77 -9.89 -22.20 -12.18
N GLU A 78 -9.10 -21.11 -12.11
CA GLU A 78 -9.40 -19.88 -11.38
C GLU A 78 -9.56 -18.72 -12.37
N ASP A 79 -10.59 -17.89 -12.17
CA ASP A 79 -10.93 -16.74 -13.00
C ASP A 79 -10.03 -15.52 -12.74
N GLN A 80 -9.19 -15.61 -11.70
CA GLN A 80 -8.38 -14.50 -11.21
C GLN A 80 -7.06 -14.99 -10.63
N PHE A 81 -6.04 -14.15 -10.74
CA PHE A 81 -4.77 -14.36 -10.06
C PHE A 81 -4.14 -13.02 -9.69
N LEU A 82 -3.25 -13.07 -8.72
CA LEU A 82 -2.58 -11.90 -8.18
C LEU A 82 -1.21 -11.73 -8.83
N VAL A 83 -0.91 -10.52 -9.27
CA VAL A 83 0.42 -10.13 -9.74
C VAL A 83 0.90 -8.93 -8.93
N LYS A 84 2.21 -8.67 -8.97
CA LYS A 84 2.84 -7.57 -8.23
C LYS A 84 3.37 -6.53 -9.22
N SER A 85 3.01 -5.27 -8.99
CA SER A 85 3.60 -4.16 -9.75
C SER A 85 5.06 -3.94 -9.36
N GLU A 86 5.81 -3.18 -10.13
CA GLU A 86 7.18 -2.79 -9.79
C GLU A 86 7.26 -1.82 -8.60
N LEU A 87 6.14 -1.19 -8.20
CA LEU A 87 6.05 -0.47 -6.94
C LEU A 87 5.96 -1.42 -5.74
N GLY A 88 5.60 -2.69 -5.99
CA GLY A 88 5.35 -3.69 -4.96
C GLY A 88 3.89 -3.80 -4.56
N THR A 89 2.97 -3.09 -5.23
CA THR A 89 1.54 -3.23 -4.98
C THR A 89 0.98 -4.47 -5.67
N HIS A 90 0.15 -5.21 -4.95
CA HIS A 90 -0.58 -6.33 -5.52
C HIS A 90 -1.78 -5.88 -6.35
N MET A 91 -2.02 -6.61 -7.43
CA MET A 91 -3.14 -6.38 -8.30
C MET A 91 -3.76 -7.66 -8.83
N TRP A 92 -5.09 -7.67 -8.85
CA TRP A 92 -5.84 -8.74 -9.47
C TRP A 92 -5.87 -8.55 -10.98
N ILE A 93 -5.47 -9.60 -11.69
CA ILE A 93 -5.87 -9.82 -13.07
C ILE A 93 -7.05 -10.78 -13.00
N THR A 94 -8.19 -10.36 -13.54
CA THR A 94 -9.39 -11.19 -13.63
C THR A 94 -9.81 -11.36 -15.08
N SER A 95 -10.35 -12.53 -15.41
CA SER A 95 -10.99 -12.77 -16.70
C SER A 95 -12.32 -13.45 -16.49
N THR A 96 -13.38 -12.71 -16.75
CA THR A 96 -14.76 -13.21 -16.72
C THR A 96 -15.47 -12.76 -17.99
N GLU A 97 -16.33 -13.63 -18.52
CA GLU A 97 -17.11 -13.36 -19.75
C GLU A 97 -16.23 -12.99 -20.96
N ASN A 98 -15.04 -13.61 -21.09
CA ASN A 98 -14.03 -13.30 -22.11
C ASN A 98 -13.51 -11.86 -22.07
N VAL A 99 -13.56 -11.20 -20.91
CA VAL A 99 -13.02 -9.86 -20.72
C VAL A 99 -11.94 -9.89 -19.64
N VAL A 100 -10.73 -9.49 -20.02
CA VAL A 100 -9.62 -9.31 -19.09
C VAL A 100 -9.73 -7.96 -18.39
N ARG A 101 -9.49 -7.96 -17.07
CA ARG A 101 -9.49 -6.78 -16.23
C ARG A 101 -8.26 -6.74 -15.35
N PHE A 102 -7.70 -5.54 -15.17
CA PHE A 102 -6.63 -5.26 -14.21
C PHE A 102 -7.20 -4.37 -13.11
N GLN A 103 -7.09 -4.80 -11.85
CA GLN A 103 -7.72 -4.13 -10.71
C GLN A 103 -9.22 -3.83 -10.94
N SER A 104 -9.96 -4.82 -11.43
CA SER A 104 -11.38 -4.67 -11.79
C SER A 104 -11.69 -3.69 -12.93
N GLN A 105 -10.68 -3.15 -13.61
CA GLN A 105 -10.86 -2.29 -14.79
C GLN A 105 -10.72 -3.09 -16.07
N GLU A 106 -11.73 -3.00 -16.93
CA GLU A 106 -11.65 -3.48 -18.31
C GLU A 106 -10.61 -2.69 -19.12
N LEU A 107 -9.90 -3.39 -19.99
CA LEU A 107 -8.92 -2.81 -20.88
C LEU A 107 -9.60 -2.03 -22.00
N LEU A 108 -9.25 -0.76 -22.16
CA LEU A 108 -9.69 0.04 -23.31
C LEU A 108 -9.03 -0.36 -24.61
N LEU A 109 -7.77 -0.76 -24.51
CA LEU A 109 -6.92 -1.07 -25.65
C LEU A 109 -5.98 -2.20 -25.25
N PRO A 110 -6.44 -3.46 -25.36
CA PRO A 110 -5.62 -4.60 -24.99
C PRO A 110 -4.50 -4.87 -25.99
N ASP A 111 -3.46 -5.58 -25.53
CA ASP A 111 -2.45 -6.26 -26.35
C ASP A 111 -1.68 -5.39 -27.34
N GLN A 112 -1.33 -4.16 -26.95
CA GLN A 112 -0.56 -3.30 -27.84
C GLN A 112 0.93 -3.66 -27.78
N PRO A 113 1.54 -4.05 -28.90
CA PRO A 113 2.94 -4.46 -28.91
C PRO A 113 3.87 -3.27 -28.73
N THR A 114 4.96 -3.48 -27.98
CA THR A 114 6.12 -2.60 -27.94
C THR A 114 7.38 -3.42 -28.28
N ASN A 115 8.53 -2.76 -28.43
CA ASN A 115 9.78 -3.44 -28.80
C ASN A 115 10.23 -4.50 -27.78
N ASN A 116 9.80 -4.39 -26.53
CA ASN A 116 10.30 -5.17 -25.41
C ASN A 116 9.22 -5.51 -24.38
N GLY A 117 7.96 -5.52 -24.81
CA GLY A 117 6.84 -5.84 -23.95
C GLY A 117 5.52 -5.51 -24.62
N ILE A 118 4.53 -5.26 -23.77
CA ILE A 118 3.17 -4.93 -24.18
C ILE A 118 2.69 -3.76 -23.36
N PHE A 119 1.74 -3.02 -23.91
CA PHE A 119 0.95 -2.14 -23.09
C PHE A 119 -0.55 -2.41 -23.26
N HIS A 120 -1.27 -2.20 -22.17
CA HIS A 120 -2.73 -2.22 -22.16
C HIS A 120 -3.24 -0.83 -21.80
N GLY A 121 -4.18 -0.31 -22.59
CA GLY A 121 -4.84 0.95 -22.30
C GLY A 121 -5.86 0.78 -21.16
N LEU A 122 -5.81 1.67 -20.15
CA LEU A 122 -6.79 1.72 -19.06
C LEU A 122 -7.66 2.97 -19.14
N GLU A 123 -8.90 2.85 -18.68
CA GLU A 123 -9.79 4.01 -18.53
C GLU A 123 -9.33 4.92 -17.39
N TYR A 124 -9.02 4.35 -16.22
CA TYR A 124 -8.62 5.10 -15.05
C TYR A 124 -7.17 4.78 -14.66
N PRO A 125 -6.42 5.78 -14.19
CA PRO A 125 -5.09 5.55 -13.67
C PRO A 125 -5.12 4.70 -12.39
N LEU A 126 -4.04 3.97 -12.17
CA LEU A 126 -3.69 3.44 -10.86
C LEU A 126 -3.01 4.55 -10.05
N PHE A 127 -3.18 4.53 -8.74
CA PHE A 127 -2.53 5.47 -7.84
C PHE A 127 -1.59 4.70 -6.92
N PRO A 128 -0.38 5.24 -6.62
CA PRO A 128 0.42 4.72 -5.53
C PRO A 128 -0.41 4.68 -4.24
N PRO A 129 -0.21 3.68 -3.38
CA PRO A 129 -0.95 3.60 -2.13
C PRO A 129 -0.57 4.77 -1.22
N TYR A 130 -1.56 5.29 -0.51
CA TYR A 130 -1.42 6.35 0.46
C TYR A 130 -1.57 5.82 1.88
N ILE A 131 -1.03 6.57 2.84
CA ILE A 131 -1.12 6.22 4.25
C ILE A 131 -2.58 6.06 4.71
N THR A 132 -3.51 6.80 4.10
CA THR A 132 -4.95 6.71 4.37
C THR A 132 -5.55 5.39 3.94
N ASP A 133 -4.99 4.73 2.92
CA ASP A 133 -5.46 3.42 2.44
C ASP A 133 -5.14 2.33 3.47
N PHE A 134 -4.08 2.54 4.25
CA PHE A 134 -3.64 1.65 5.33
C PHE A 134 -4.24 2.03 6.69
N ALA A 135 -4.38 3.32 6.98
CA ALA A 135 -4.51 3.85 8.34
C ALA A 135 -5.85 4.50 8.70
N PHE A 136 -6.93 4.24 7.96
CA PHE A 136 -8.24 4.80 8.31
C PHE A 136 -8.87 4.08 9.53
N PHE A 137 -8.40 4.42 10.74
CA PHE A 137 -8.69 3.71 12.00
C PHE A 137 -9.98 4.11 12.73
N THR A 138 -10.96 4.72 12.07
CA THR A 138 -12.25 5.01 12.72
C THR A 138 -13.44 4.58 11.87
N PRO A 139 -14.05 3.42 12.17
CA PRO A 139 -15.46 3.23 11.90
C PRO A 139 -16.25 4.28 12.69
N LYS A 140 -17.21 4.96 12.05
CA LYS A 140 -18.15 5.90 12.72
C LYS A 140 -18.98 5.26 13.86
N SER A 141 -18.83 3.94 14.11
CA SER A 141 -19.65 3.14 15.01
C SER A 141 -19.02 2.91 16.40
N THR A 142 -17.84 3.46 16.71
CA THR A 142 -17.22 3.33 18.04
C THR A 142 -17.12 4.68 18.74
N ASN A 143 -17.44 4.75 20.03
CA ASN A 143 -17.23 5.94 20.87
C ASN A 143 -15.76 6.16 21.28
N ILE A 144 -14.80 5.56 20.56
CA ILE A 144 -13.36 5.59 20.85
C ILE A 144 -12.68 6.46 19.79
N ASP A 145 -11.98 7.52 20.22
CA ASP A 145 -11.23 8.43 19.35
C ASP A 145 -9.79 7.93 19.19
N THR A 146 -9.41 7.56 17.97
CA THR A 146 -8.07 7.11 17.57
C THR A 146 -7.36 8.10 16.63
N SER A 147 -7.92 9.31 16.47
CA SER A 147 -7.45 10.30 15.49
C SER A 147 -5.99 10.71 15.69
N ASP A 148 -5.49 10.74 16.93
CA ASP A 148 -4.09 11.05 17.21
C ASP A 148 -3.11 9.96 16.74
N CYS A 149 -3.50 8.69 16.76
CA CYS A 149 -2.68 7.64 16.17
C CYS A 149 -2.56 7.81 14.65
N PHE A 150 -3.66 8.17 13.97
CA PHE A 150 -3.65 8.48 12.53
C PHE A 150 -2.74 9.68 12.18
N ARG A 151 -2.69 10.70 13.05
CA ARG A 151 -1.76 11.83 12.87
C ARG A 151 -0.30 11.36 12.93
N ILE A 152 0.02 10.41 13.81
CA ILE A 152 1.37 9.82 13.89
C ILE A 152 1.70 9.02 12.63
N PHE A 153 0.75 8.23 12.10
CA PHE A 153 0.91 7.56 10.80
C PHE A 153 1.31 8.55 9.69
N SER A 154 0.60 9.67 9.60
CA SER A 154 0.91 10.73 8.62
C SER A 154 2.30 11.34 8.85
N GLN A 155 2.71 11.44 10.11
CA GLN A 155 4.00 12.01 10.49
C GLN A 155 5.20 11.09 10.20
N CYS A 156 4.98 9.78 10.10
CA CYS A 156 6.03 8.80 9.80
C CYS A 156 6.66 9.00 8.41
N ARG A 157 6.00 9.74 7.50
CA ARG A 157 6.48 9.97 6.12
C ARG A 157 6.83 8.66 5.40
N LEU A 158 6.05 7.61 5.64
CA LEU A 158 6.20 6.35 4.92
C LEU A 158 6.10 6.61 3.41
N THR A 159 7.04 6.05 2.67
CA THR A 159 7.04 6.08 1.20
C THR A 159 5.93 5.18 0.67
N SER A 160 5.56 5.32 -0.60
CA SER A 160 4.57 4.41 -1.20
C SER A 160 5.09 2.98 -1.27
N GLU A 161 6.40 2.79 -1.36
CA GLU A 161 7.07 1.49 -1.24
C GLU A 161 6.88 0.89 0.16
N ASP A 162 7.14 1.66 1.22
CA ASP A 162 6.90 1.22 2.61
C ASP A 162 5.42 0.84 2.80
N ILE A 163 4.50 1.66 2.27
CA ILE A 163 3.06 1.40 2.36
C ILE A 163 2.67 0.17 1.53
N ALA A 164 3.26 -0.05 0.36
CA ALA A 164 3.00 -1.22 -0.47
C ALA A 164 3.41 -2.52 0.24
N GLU A 165 4.57 -2.52 0.91
CA GLU A 165 5.01 -3.64 1.74
C GLU A 165 4.07 -3.90 2.93
N LEU A 166 3.63 -2.84 3.61
CA LEU A 166 2.67 -2.94 4.71
C LEU A 166 1.30 -3.45 4.25
N PHE A 167 0.85 -3.04 3.06
CA PHE A 167 -0.44 -3.45 2.49
C PHE A 167 -0.47 -4.94 2.13
N ASP A 168 0.67 -5.49 1.75
CA ASP A 168 0.84 -6.91 1.45
C ASP A 168 0.96 -7.78 2.72
N THR A 169 1.26 -7.14 3.84
CA THR A 169 1.44 -7.84 5.11
C THR A 169 0.14 -7.84 5.91
N LYS A 170 -0.25 -8.99 6.44
CA LYS A 170 -1.31 -9.05 7.45
C LYS A 170 -0.78 -8.44 8.74
N LEU A 171 -1.44 -7.41 9.24
CA LEU A 171 -0.97 -6.66 10.41
C LEU A 171 -2.07 -6.56 11.48
N THR A 172 -1.63 -6.47 12.73
CA THR A 172 -2.46 -6.09 13.88
C THR A 172 -1.91 -4.80 14.45
N VAL A 173 -2.75 -3.76 14.48
CA VAL A 173 -2.40 -2.43 14.98
C VAL A 173 -3.02 -2.22 16.36
N PHE A 174 -2.18 -2.08 17.38
CA PHE A 174 -2.57 -1.71 18.74
C PHE A 174 -2.67 -0.18 18.83
N CYS A 175 -3.76 0.36 18.30
CA CYS A 175 -3.98 1.79 18.15
C CYS A 175 -4.30 2.47 19.51
N PRO A 176 -3.43 3.37 20.04
CA PRO A 176 -3.75 4.11 21.26
C PRO A 176 -4.91 5.08 21.05
N THR A 177 -5.75 5.24 22.06
CA THR A 177 -6.82 6.26 22.04
C THR A 177 -6.24 7.65 22.28
N ARG A 178 -7.02 8.68 21.94
CA ARG A 178 -6.69 10.07 22.26
C ARG A 178 -6.45 10.29 23.76
N GLU A 179 -7.25 9.66 24.62
CA GLU A 179 -7.07 9.71 26.08
C GLU A 179 -5.72 9.12 26.50
N ALA A 180 -5.25 8.05 25.84
CA ALA A 180 -3.93 7.50 26.11
C ALA A 180 -2.81 8.51 25.82
N PHE A 181 -2.97 9.34 24.77
CA PHE A 181 -2.02 10.42 24.47
C PHE A 181 -2.06 11.58 25.48
N THR A 182 -3.17 11.78 26.21
CA THR A 182 -3.21 12.80 27.28
C THR A 182 -2.30 12.48 28.46
N LEU A 183 -1.82 11.24 28.57
CA LEU A 183 -0.81 10.83 29.56
C LEU A 183 0.61 11.28 29.16
N PHE A 184 0.84 11.63 27.90
CA PHE A 184 2.06 12.31 27.49
C PHE A 184 1.99 13.76 27.94
N ASN A 185 3.12 14.34 28.34
CA ASN A 185 3.16 15.78 28.46
C ASN A 185 2.94 16.42 27.07
N TYR A 186 2.31 17.60 27.06
CA TYR A 186 1.91 18.27 25.83
C TYR A 186 3.11 18.56 24.90
N GLU A 187 4.29 18.84 25.47
CA GLU A 187 5.50 19.07 24.67
C GLU A 187 5.94 17.83 23.90
N ASP A 188 6.00 16.67 24.54
CA ASP A 188 6.48 15.43 23.93
C ASP A 188 5.54 14.92 22.85
N PHE A 189 4.22 15.05 23.06
CA PHE A 189 3.25 14.72 22.04
C PHE A 189 3.39 15.63 20.81
N ASN A 190 3.56 16.94 21.00
CA ASN A 190 3.78 17.86 19.89
C ASN A 190 5.14 17.66 19.22
N ARG A 191 6.18 17.26 19.96
CA ARG A 191 7.46 16.86 19.39
C ARG A 191 7.28 15.67 18.47
N LEU A 192 6.56 14.63 18.88
CA LEU A 192 6.28 13.47 18.01
C LEU A 192 5.57 13.84 16.70
N LEU A 193 4.82 14.94 16.69
CA LEU A 193 4.11 15.45 15.51
C LEU A 193 4.91 16.48 14.71
N SER A 194 6.12 16.83 15.13
CA SER A 194 6.99 17.78 14.44
C SER A 194 7.74 17.10 13.28
N PRO A 195 7.90 17.80 12.12
CA PRO A 195 8.71 17.34 10.98
C PRO A 195 10.08 16.77 11.35
N ASP A 196 10.73 17.35 12.35
CA ASP A 196 12.09 16.99 12.75
C ASP A 196 12.14 15.64 13.50
N TRP A 197 10.99 15.16 13.97
CA TRP A 197 10.86 13.95 14.77
C TRP A 197 10.22 12.78 14.01
N TYR A 198 10.12 12.84 12.68
CA TYR A 198 9.49 11.78 11.87
C TYR A 198 10.04 10.37 12.16
N ARG A 199 11.34 10.24 12.48
CA ARG A 199 11.94 8.95 12.87
C ARG A 199 11.38 8.40 14.18
N HIS A 200 11.15 9.27 15.16
CA HIS A 200 10.54 8.87 16.42
C HIS A 200 9.04 8.60 16.25
N ALA A 201 8.36 9.32 15.35
CA ALA A 201 7.00 8.99 14.94
C ALA A 201 6.94 7.58 14.32
N CYS A 202 7.88 7.24 13.42
CA CYS A 202 8.00 5.89 12.82
C CYS A 202 8.24 4.82 13.89
N GLU A 203 9.22 5.07 14.77
CA GLU A 203 9.57 4.15 15.84
C GLU A 203 8.37 3.91 16.76
N PHE A 204 7.70 5.00 17.19
CA PHE A 204 6.48 4.93 17.96
C PHE A 204 5.42 4.11 17.21
N LEU A 205 5.21 4.38 15.93
CA LEU A 205 4.20 3.70 15.13
C LEU A 205 4.47 2.20 15.04
N PHE A 206 5.66 1.81 14.60
CA PHE A 206 6.03 0.40 14.42
C PHE A 206 6.11 -0.37 15.74
N ASN A 207 6.27 0.33 16.85
CA ASN A 207 6.14 -0.23 18.19
C ASN A 207 4.69 -0.60 18.58
N HIS A 208 3.68 -0.17 17.80
CA HIS A 208 2.27 -0.50 17.99
C HIS A 208 1.73 -1.46 16.93
N ILE A 209 2.58 -1.94 16.01
CA ILE A 209 2.16 -2.83 14.93
C ILE A 209 2.90 -4.16 15.06
N THR A 210 2.18 -5.26 14.86
CA THR A 210 2.75 -6.61 14.80
C THR A 210 2.24 -7.32 13.55
N GLU A 211 3.01 -8.30 13.08
CA GLU A 211 2.61 -9.18 11.98
C GLU A 211 1.51 -10.16 12.41
N GLY A 212 0.69 -10.54 11.43
CA GLY A 212 -0.50 -11.38 11.58
C GLY A 212 -1.77 -10.55 11.72
N ALA A 213 -2.86 -11.02 11.10
CA ALA A 213 -4.20 -10.49 11.31
C ALA A 213 -4.82 -11.25 12.48
N LEU A 214 -4.67 -10.71 13.70
CA LEU A 214 -5.11 -11.34 14.93
C LEU A 214 -6.35 -10.62 15.45
N THR A 215 -7.43 -11.37 15.60
CA THR A 215 -8.63 -10.91 16.29
C THR A 215 -8.39 -10.78 17.79
N ARG A 216 -9.26 -10.03 18.47
CA ARG A 216 -9.25 -9.93 19.95
C ARG A 216 -9.30 -11.30 20.63
N ALA A 217 -10.13 -12.22 20.12
CA ALA A 217 -10.27 -13.57 20.67
C ALA A 217 -8.98 -14.39 20.52
N GLU A 218 -8.34 -14.32 19.35
CA GLU A 218 -7.05 -14.98 19.12
C GLU A 218 -5.97 -14.42 20.04
N LEU A 219 -5.85 -13.09 20.15
CA LEU A 219 -4.91 -12.44 21.06
C LEU A 219 -5.14 -12.86 22.53
N ALA A 220 -6.40 -12.94 22.98
CA ALA A 220 -6.73 -13.38 24.33
C ALA A 220 -6.42 -14.87 24.55
N SER A 221 -6.71 -15.73 23.57
CA SER A 221 -6.44 -17.18 23.65
C SER A 221 -4.96 -17.51 23.65
N GLN A 222 -4.14 -16.70 22.97
CA GLN A 222 -2.70 -16.87 22.88
C GLN A 222 -1.94 -16.29 24.08
N ALA A 223 -2.63 -15.57 24.98
CA ALA A 223 -2.02 -15.01 26.19
C ALA A 223 -1.94 -16.06 27.31
N PRO A 224 -0.82 -16.12 28.08
CA PRO A 224 0.35 -15.25 27.99
C PRO A 224 1.39 -15.74 26.98
N ARG A 225 1.93 -14.82 26.17
CA ARG A 225 3.09 -15.09 25.30
C ARG A 225 3.92 -13.84 25.03
N ARG A 226 5.05 -14.00 24.36
CA ARG A 226 5.80 -12.88 23.77
C ARG A 226 5.29 -12.58 22.36
N ILE A 227 5.21 -11.29 22.01
CA ILE A 227 4.84 -10.81 20.68
C ILE A 227 5.91 -9.83 20.18
N LYS A 228 6.32 -9.99 18.92
CA LYS A 228 7.32 -9.13 18.28
C LYS A 228 6.61 -8.01 17.52
N MET A 229 7.04 -6.78 17.75
CA MET A 229 6.53 -5.58 17.07
C MET A 229 7.37 -5.29 15.81
N LEU A 230 6.87 -4.46 14.89
CA LEU A 230 7.55 -4.14 13.64
C LEU A 230 8.87 -3.38 13.85
N ASN A 231 8.99 -2.59 14.92
CA ASN A 231 10.27 -1.97 15.29
C ASN A 231 11.29 -2.97 15.89
N GLY A 232 10.92 -4.25 16.01
CA GLY A 232 11.77 -5.30 16.59
C GLY A 232 11.64 -5.46 18.11
N ALA A 233 10.91 -4.58 18.80
CA ALA A 233 10.63 -4.74 20.22
C ALA A 233 9.84 -6.03 20.48
N VAL A 234 10.03 -6.63 21.67
CA VAL A 234 9.31 -7.86 22.05
C VAL A 234 8.57 -7.64 23.35
N TYR A 235 7.24 -7.69 23.27
CA TYR A 235 6.33 -7.39 24.38
C TYR A 235 5.69 -8.63 24.97
N ASN A 236 5.29 -8.50 26.24
CA ASN A 236 4.45 -9.51 26.88
C ASN A 236 3.01 -9.24 26.46
N LEU A 237 2.41 -10.20 25.75
CA LEU A 237 0.97 -10.29 25.55
C LEU A 237 0.37 -10.95 26.79
N ARG A 238 -0.51 -10.23 27.47
CA ARG A 238 -1.25 -10.68 28.66
C ARG A 238 -2.74 -10.56 28.38
N LYS A 239 -3.57 -11.08 29.28
CA LYS A 239 -5.01 -10.79 29.29
C LYS A 239 -5.46 -10.30 30.67
N SER A 240 -6.43 -9.39 30.68
CA SER A 240 -7.12 -8.95 31.89
C SER A 240 -8.55 -9.48 31.87
N GLY A 241 -8.91 -10.27 32.88
CA GLY A 241 -10.11 -11.12 32.80
C GLY A 241 -9.98 -12.14 31.66
N ASP A 242 -11.10 -12.53 31.07
CA ASP A 242 -11.12 -13.62 30.09
C ASP A 242 -10.86 -13.19 28.65
N ASP A 243 -11.08 -11.92 28.29
CA ASP A 243 -11.19 -11.48 26.89
C ASP A 243 -10.47 -10.17 26.53
N ARG A 244 -9.72 -9.53 27.44
CA ARG A 244 -9.03 -8.25 27.15
C ARG A 244 -7.52 -8.44 26.98
N PRO A 245 -7.01 -8.62 25.75
CA PRO A 245 -5.58 -8.72 25.51
C PRO A 245 -4.89 -7.38 25.80
N ARG A 246 -3.66 -7.44 26.32
CA ARG A 246 -2.85 -6.28 26.67
C ARG A 246 -1.40 -6.52 26.26
N ILE A 247 -0.78 -5.51 25.68
CA ILE A 247 0.67 -5.50 25.44
C ILE A 247 1.36 -4.67 26.51
N GLN A 248 2.43 -5.23 27.11
CA GLN A 248 3.27 -4.56 28.10
C GLN A 248 2.46 -3.94 29.28
N ASN A 249 2.51 -2.62 29.45
CA ASN A 249 1.82 -1.86 30.50
C ASN A 249 0.49 -1.27 30.00
N GLY A 250 -0.02 -1.73 28.86
CA GLY A 250 -1.30 -1.32 28.31
C GLY A 250 -2.42 -1.56 29.32
N ASN A 251 -3.20 -0.51 29.58
CA ASN A 251 -4.28 -0.55 30.55
C ASN A 251 -5.59 -1.06 29.95
N GLN A 252 -5.75 -1.13 28.64
CA GLN A 252 -6.93 -1.64 27.93
C GLN A 252 -6.54 -2.23 26.59
#